data_AF-A0A0D7LF98-F1
#
_entry.id   AF-A0A0D7LF98-F1
#
_cell.length_a   1.000
_cell.length_b   1.000
_cell.length_c   1.000
_cell.angle_alpha   90.00
_cell.angle_beta   90.00
_cell.angle_gamma   90.00
#
_symmetry.space_group_name_H-M   'P 1'
#
loop_
_entity.id
_entity.type
_entity.pdbx_description
1 polymer ?
#
loop_
_entity_poly.entity_id
_entity_poly.type
_entity_poly.pdbx_seq_one_letter_code
_entity_poly.pdbx_strand_id
1 'polypeptide(L)'
;MIAEFESRILALIDDMVEHASDDELFASGYLRGHLTLAVAELDAGEDHSAEALYANVTSSLEKAISAGELSPRDQALVKEMWDTLFQKATQ
;
A
#
# COMPACT_ATOMS: atom_id res chain seq x y z
N MET A 1 -12.79 -11.33 -2.19
CA MET A 1 -11.49 -12.03 -2.39
C MET A 1 -10.35 -11.04 -2.27
N ILE A 2 -9.14 -11.45 -1.85
CA ILE A 2 -8.00 -10.52 -1.68
C ILE A 2 -7.67 -9.74 -2.96
N ALA A 3 -7.81 -10.37 -4.14
CA ALA A 3 -7.64 -9.72 -5.44
C ALA A 3 -8.67 -8.61 -5.73
N GLU A 4 -9.92 -8.75 -5.25
CA GLU A 4 -10.92 -7.67 -5.37
C GLU A 4 -10.55 -6.49 -4.47
N PHE A 5 -10.00 -6.78 -3.29
CA PHE A 5 -9.56 -5.76 -2.35
C PHE A 5 -8.31 -5.02 -2.87
N GLU A 6 -7.35 -5.75 -3.46
CA GLU A 6 -6.24 -5.17 -4.23
C GLU A 6 -6.77 -4.26 -5.33
N SER A 7 -7.69 -4.73 -6.16
CA SER A 7 -8.25 -3.94 -7.26
C SER A 7 -8.91 -2.65 -6.78
N ARG A 8 -9.56 -2.65 -5.61
CA ARG A 8 -10.15 -1.44 -5.00
C ARG A 8 -9.07 -0.44 -4.59
N ILE A 9 -7.99 -0.90 -3.97
CA ILE A 9 -6.86 -0.03 -3.58
C ILE A 9 -6.15 0.50 -4.83
N LEU A 10 -5.93 -0.34 -5.84
CA LEU A 10 -5.32 0.07 -7.11
C LEU A 10 -6.17 1.12 -7.82
N ALA A 11 -7.49 0.99 -7.82
CA ALA A 11 -8.39 2.01 -8.37
C ALA A 11 -8.25 3.35 -7.62
N LEU A 12 -8.17 3.33 -6.29
CA LEU A 12 -7.95 4.54 -5.48
C LEU A 12 -6.58 5.20 -5.76
N ILE A 13 -5.55 4.39 -6.03
CA ILE A 13 -4.23 4.86 -6.46
C ILE A 13 -4.29 5.45 -7.87
N ASP A 14 -4.99 4.82 -8.80
CA ASP A 14 -5.09 5.30 -10.17
C ASP A 14 -5.93 6.61 -10.23
N ASP A 15 -6.97 6.73 -9.40
CA ASP A 15 -7.82 7.93 -9.31
C ASP A 15 -7.09 9.17 -8.77
N MET A 16 -6.03 9.01 -7.97
CA MET A 16 -5.26 10.16 -7.47
C MET A 16 -4.25 10.72 -8.48
N VAL A 17 -3.87 9.95 -9.51
CA VAL A 17 -2.76 10.29 -10.43
C VAL A 17 -2.93 11.65 -11.10
N GLU A 18 -4.15 12.02 -11.48
CA GLU A 18 -4.42 13.28 -12.20
C GLU A 18 -4.23 14.54 -11.33
N HIS A 19 -4.30 14.40 -10.01
CA HIS A 19 -4.31 15.54 -9.08
C HIS A 19 -3.23 15.48 -8.00
N ALA A 20 -2.48 14.37 -7.94
CA ALA A 20 -1.40 14.15 -6.99
C ALA A 20 -0.22 15.09 -7.26
N SER A 21 0.38 15.59 -6.17
CA SER A 21 1.71 16.19 -6.19
C SER A 21 2.80 15.15 -6.53
N ASP A 22 4.00 15.62 -6.87
CA ASP A 22 5.15 14.73 -7.15
C ASP A 22 5.45 13.77 -5.99
N ASP A 23 5.31 14.25 -4.75
CA ASP A 23 5.52 13.45 -3.55
C ASP A 23 4.44 12.36 -3.39
N GLU A 24 3.18 12.69 -3.71
CA GLU A 24 2.07 11.73 -3.69
C GLU A 24 2.15 10.72 -4.84
N LEU A 25 2.62 11.13 -6.02
CA LEU A 25 2.91 10.22 -7.14
C LEU A 25 4.03 9.25 -6.78
N PHE A 26 5.08 9.73 -6.11
CA PHE A 26 6.12 8.86 -5.57
C PHE A 26 5.55 7.87 -4.55
N ALA A 27 4.82 8.36 -3.54
CA ALA A 27 4.29 7.51 -2.47
C ALA A 27 3.29 6.46 -2.99
N SER A 28 2.43 6.84 -3.94
CA SER A 28 1.45 5.94 -4.55
C SER A 28 2.11 4.87 -5.42
N GLY A 29 3.13 5.23 -6.20
CA GLY A 29 3.94 4.26 -6.96
C GLY A 29 4.70 3.29 -6.05
N TYR A 30 5.25 3.79 -4.95
CA TYR A 30 5.93 2.98 -3.94
C TYR A 30 4.97 1.98 -3.27
N LEU A 31 3.80 2.46 -2.83
CA LEU A 31 2.76 1.63 -2.22
C LEU A 31 2.21 0.57 -3.16
N ARG A 32 2.05 0.88 -4.45
CA ARG A 32 1.63 -0.09 -5.47
C ARG A 32 2.54 -1.30 -5.50
N GLY A 33 3.86 -1.09 -5.42
CA GLY A 33 4.84 -2.18 -5.38
C GLY A 33 4.68 -3.08 -4.15
N HIS A 34 4.55 -2.47 -2.96
CA HIS A 34 4.35 -3.19 -1.71
C HIS A 34 3.03 -3.96 -1.67
N LEU A 35 1.95 -3.35 -2.17
CA LEU A 35 0.63 -3.96 -2.27
C LEU A 35 0.67 -5.21 -3.14
N THR A 36 1.17 -5.10 -4.38
CA THR A 36 1.20 -6.24 -5.32
C THR A 36 2.05 -7.39 -4.79
N LEU A 37 3.18 -7.09 -4.13
CA LEU A 37 3.99 -8.14 -3.49
C LEU A 37 3.23 -8.82 -2.34
N ALA A 38 2.61 -8.04 -1.45
CA ALA A 38 1.86 -8.58 -0.31
C ALA A 38 0.66 -9.44 -0.77
N VAL A 39 -0.04 -9.03 -1.83
CA VAL A 39 -1.14 -9.82 -2.41
C VAL A 39 -0.62 -11.14 -2.96
N ALA A 40 0.50 -11.13 -3.70
CA ALA A 40 1.10 -12.36 -4.23
C ALA A 40 1.56 -13.33 -3.11
N GLU A 41 2.09 -12.81 -2.01
CA GLU A 41 2.48 -13.61 -0.84
C GLU A 41 1.26 -14.24 -0.15
N LEU A 42 0.19 -13.46 0.02
CA LEU A 42 -1.02 -13.93 0.70
C LEU A 42 -1.85 -14.87 -0.18
N ASP A 43 -1.88 -14.66 -1.51
CA ASP A 43 -2.55 -15.56 -2.46
C ASP A 43 -1.98 -17.00 -2.39
N ALA A 44 -0.66 -17.12 -2.16
CA ALA A 44 0.00 -18.41 -1.93
C ALA A 44 -0.21 -18.98 -0.52
N GLY A 45 -0.73 -18.19 0.42
CA GLY A 45 -0.99 -18.56 1.81
C GLY A 45 -2.43 -18.99 2.09
N GLU A 46 -2.77 -19.15 3.38
CA GLU A 46 -4.12 -19.54 3.82
C GLU A 46 -4.97 -18.37 4.30
N ASP A 47 -4.35 -17.23 4.65
CA ASP A 47 -5.05 -16.05 5.16
C ASP A 47 -5.16 -14.97 4.08
N HIS A 48 -6.36 -14.85 3.52
CA HIS A 48 -6.69 -13.86 2.48
C HIS A 48 -7.52 -12.69 3.03
N SER A 49 -7.46 -12.44 4.33
CA SER A 49 -8.19 -11.36 4.98
C SER A 49 -7.63 -9.97 4.63
N ALA A 50 -8.47 -8.94 4.76
CA ALA A 50 -8.03 -7.56 4.59
C ALA A 50 -7.01 -7.17 5.68
N GLU A 51 -7.19 -7.71 6.89
CA GLU A 51 -6.30 -7.54 8.02
C GLU A 51 -4.91 -8.13 7.75
N ALA A 52 -4.84 -9.33 7.14
CA ALA A 52 -3.58 -9.92 6.73
C ALA A 52 -2.87 -9.08 5.68
N LEU A 53 -3.59 -8.54 4.70
CA LEU A 53 -3.04 -7.62 3.70
C LEU A 53 -2.50 -6.34 4.36
N TYR A 54 -3.27 -5.74 5.28
CA TYR A 54 -2.84 -4.59 6.04
C TYR A 54 -1.53 -4.84 6.79
N ALA A 55 -1.46 -5.95 7.51
CA ALA A 55 -0.29 -6.33 8.27
C ALA A 55 0.93 -6.59 7.38
N ASN A 56 0.75 -7.27 6.24
CA ASN A 56 1.85 -7.62 5.34
C ASN A 56 2.42 -6.37 4.65
N VAL A 57 1.56 -5.51 4.08
CA VAL A 57 2.00 -4.23 3.48
C VAL A 57 2.70 -3.36 4.54
N THR A 58 2.12 -3.20 5.73
CA THR A 58 2.73 -2.44 6.83
C THR A 58 4.12 -2.99 7.20
N SER A 59 4.24 -4.31 7.36
CA SER A 59 5.52 -4.95 7.68
C SER A 59 6.56 -4.74 6.58
N SER A 60 6.14 -4.83 5.31
CA SER A 60 7.03 -4.62 4.17
C SER A 60 7.53 -3.17 4.07
N LEU A 61 6.67 -2.19 4.36
CA LEU A 61 7.04 -0.78 4.47
C LEU A 61 8.02 -0.55 5.62
N GLU A 62 7.75 -1.10 6.80
CA GLU A 62 8.64 -0.96 7.97
C GLU A 62 10.03 -1.55 7.73
N LYS A 63 10.12 -2.68 7.02
CA LYS A 63 11.40 -3.28 6.62
C LYS A 63 12.19 -2.36 5.69
N ALA A 64 11.54 -1.82 4.66
CA ALA A 64 12.18 -0.94 3.69
C ALA A 64 12.61 0.40 4.33
N ILE A 65 11.78 0.94 5.23
CA ILE A 65 12.10 2.12 6.03
C ILE A 65 13.32 1.86 6.92
N SER A 66 13.37 0.71 7.59
CA SER A 66 14.50 0.32 8.44
C SER A 66 15.79 0.09 7.63
N ALA A 67 15.67 -0.27 6.36
CA ALA A 67 16.78 -0.38 5.42
C ALA A 67 17.27 0.99 4.89
N GLY A 68 16.58 2.08 5.21
CA GLY A 68 16.96 3.44 4.82
C GLY A 68 16.52 3.83 3.41
N GLU A 69 15.51 3.17 2.83
CA GLU A 69 15.04 3.46 1.47
C GLU A 69 14.35 4.82 1.33
N LEU A 70 13.78 5.36 2.41
CA LEU A 70 12.94 6.56 2.40
C LEU A 70 13.47 7.65 3.33
N SER A 71 13.34 8.91 2.90
CA SER A 71 13.57 10.07 3.79
C SER A 71 12.51 10.14 4.89
N PRO A 72 12.75 10.81 6.04
CA PRO A 72 11.76 10.92 7.12
C PRO A 72 10.42 11.50 6.67
N ARG A 73 10.44 12.40 5.68
CA ARG A 73 9.22 12.98 5.09
C ARG A 73 8.45 11.94 4.30
N ASP A 74 9.14 11.20 3.44
CA ASP A 74 8.49 10.20 2.58
C ASP A 74 8.00 9.01 3.41
N GLN A 75 8.68 8.66 4.51
CA GLN A 75 8.21 7.67 5.49
C GLN A 75 6.85 8.03 6.08
N ALA A 76 6.65 9.29 6.47
CA ALA A 76 5.37 9.76 7.01
C ALA A 76 4.28 9.70 5.92
N LEU A 77 4.61 10.17 4.72
CA LEU A 77 3.69 10.23 3.59
C LEU A 77 3.18 8.84 3.17
N VAL A 78 4.08 7.85 2.99
CA VAL A 78 3.68 6.50 2.56
C VAL A 78 2.82 5.80 3.62
N LYS A 79 3.09 6.02 4.91
CA LYS A 79 2.30 5.44 6.00
C LYS A 79 0.89 6.03 6.07
N GLU A 80 0.80 7.36 6.04
CA GLU A 80 -0.51 8.04 6.07
C GLU A 80 -1.35 7.70 4.84
N MET A 81 -0.72 7.66 3.67
CA MET A 81 -1.39 7.27 2.43
C MET A 81 -1.85 5.81 2.48
N TRP A 82 -1.04 4.89 3.01
CA TRP A 82 -1.43 3.50 3.17
C TRP A 82 -2.67 3.34 4.05
N ASP A 83 -2.66 3.96 5.24
CA ASP A 83 -3.77 3.93 6.18
C ASP A 83 -5.04 4.48 5.52
N THR A 84 -4.92 5.59 4.80
CA THR A 84 -6.04 6.23 4.09
C THR A 84 -6.61 5.33 3.00
N LEU A 85 -5.76 4.73 2.16
CA LEU A 85 -6.17 3.85 1.08
C LEU A 85 -6.87 2.60 1.62
N PHE A 86 -6.31 1.99 2.66
CA PHE A 86 -6.90 0.82 3.31
C PHE A 86 -8.29 1.15 3.88
N GLN A 87 -8.42 2.24 4.65
CA GLN A 87 -9.71 2.66 5.23
C GLN A 87 -10.77 2.97 4.18
N LYS A 88 -10.40 3.55 3.03
CA LYS A 88 -11.31 3.77 1.90
C LYS A 88 -11.72 2.46 1.22
N ALA A 89 -10.81 1.50 1.14
CA ALA A 89 -11.09 0.18 0.57
C ALA A 89 -11.91 -0.72 1.52
N THR A 90 -11.99 -0.43 2.82
CA THR A 90 -12.83 -1.17 3.78
C THR A 90 -14.25 -0.62 3.95
N GLN A 91 -14.54 0.59 3.47
CA GLN A 91 -15.88 1.17 3.47
C GLN A 91 -16.78 0.55 2.41
#